data_AF-A0A450YF77-F1
#
_entry.id   AF-A0A450YF77-F1
#
_cell.length_a   1.000
_cell.length_b   1.000
_cell.length_c   1.000
_cell.angle_alpha   90.00
_cell.angle_beta   90.00
_cell.angle_gamma   90.00
#
_symmetry.space_group_name_H-M   'P 1'
#
loop_
_entity.id
_entity.type
_entity.pdbx_description
1 polymer ?
#
loop_
_entity_poly.entity_id
_entity_poly.type
_entity_poly.pdbx_seq_one_letter_code
_entity_poly.pdbx_strand_id
1 'polypeptide(L)'
;MAHFPKAETKIQHLAHEMVTGLTTHTDLFPAPPVTTEALAAALATYTEAAEVALELHAQAEHATATKDEALQVLTDDMKLPPCTSPYMLSFAEPHLRLATKLNVVKSGKVVHG
;
A
#
# COMPACT_ATOMS: atom_id res chain seq x y z
N MET A 1 8.72 -14.50 32.69
CA MET A 1 8.13 -13.14 32.57
C MET A 1 7.56 -13.01 31.17
N ALA A 2 6.39 -12.39 30.98
CA ALA A 2 5.88 -12.16 29.64
C ALA A 2 6.79 -11.16 28.92
N HIS A 3 7.25 -11.52 27.72
CA HIS A 3 8.07 -10.64 26.89
C HIS A 3 7.18 -9.82 25.97
N PHE A 4 7.54 -8.56 25.77
CA PHE A 4 6.85 -7.73 24.79
C PHE A 4 7.01 -8.32 23.38
N PRO A 5 5.93 -8.40 22.58
CA PRO A 5 5.99 -8.97 21.25
C PRO A 5 6.92 -8.16 20.32
N LYS A 6 7.70 -8.85 19.49
CA LYS A 6 8.55 -8.23 18.46
C LYS A 6 7.94 -8.26 17.06
N ALA A 7 6.96 -9.16 16.85
CA ALA A 7 6.27 -9.27 15.58
C ALA A 7 5.22 -8.16 15.48
N GLU A 8 5.24 -7.43 14.38
CA GLU A 8 4.38 -6.27 14.16
C GLU A 8 2.89 -6.60 14.30
N THR A 9 2.44 -7.69 13.69
CA THR A 9 1.05 -8.18 13.83
C THR A 9 0.67 -8.48 15.27
N LYS A 10 1.60 -8.98 16.09
CA LYS A 10 1.37 -9.22 17.52
C LYS A 10 1.34 -7.92 18.32
N ILE A 11 2.10 -6.90 17.92
CA ILE A 11 2.07 -5.56 18.53
C ILE A 11 0.73 -4.88 18.23
N GLN A 12 0.26 -4.93 16.98
CA GLN A 12 -1.06 -4.40 16.60
C GLN A 12 -2.19 -5.07 17.38
N HIS A 13 -2.18 -6.41 17.43
CA HIS A 13 -3.17 -7.18 18.16
C HIS A 13 -3.18 -6.80 19.65
N LEU A 14 -2.00 -6.72 20.28
CA LEU A 14 -1.88 -6.28 21.67
C LEU A 14 -2.43 -4.87 21.88
N ALA A 15 -2.13 -3.93 20.99
CA ALA A 15 -2.64 -2.57 21.09
C ALA A 15 -4.17 -2.52 20.95
N HIS A 16 -4.77 -3.33 20.08
CA HIS A 16 -6.22 -3.45 19.96
C HIS A 16 -6.87 -4.00 21.24
N GLU A 17 -6.28 -5.07 21.80
CA GLU A 17 -6.71 -5.64 23.08
C GLU A 17 -6.57 -4.63 24.23
N MET A 18 -5.51 -3.81 24.24
CA MET A 18 -5.32 -2.75 25.23
C MET A 18 -6.38 -1.66 25.11
N VAL A 19 -6.71 -1.20 23.90
CA VAL A 19 -7.79 -0.21 23.69
C VAL A 19 -9.12 -0.77 24.18
N THR A 20 -9.46 -2.00 23.77
CA THR A 20 -10.70 -2.67 24.19
C THR A 20 -10.74 -2.83 25.71
N GLY A 21 -9.68 -3.36 26.31
CA GLY A 21 -9.59 -3.59 27.76
C GLY A 21 -9.70 -2.29 28.57
N LEU A 22 -9.02 -1.23 28.15
CA LEU A 22 -9.09 0.08 28.81
C LEU A 22 -10.46 0.74 28.65
N THR A 23 -11.16 0.47 27.54
CA THR A 23 -12.52 1.00 27.29
C THR A 23 -13.57 0.21 28.06
N THR A 24 -13.44 -1.11 28.15
CA THR A 24 -14.41 -1.99 28.82
C THR A 24 -14.25 -2.01 30.34
N HIS A 25 -13.05 -1.75 30.85
CA HIS A 25 -12.73 -1.85 32.28
C HIS A 25 -12.21 -0.54 32.86
N THR A 26 -12.93 0.56 32.62
CA THR A 26 -12.57 1.88 33.16
C THR A 26 -12.48 1.90 34.68
N ASP A 27 -13.27 1.08 35.38
CA ASP A 27 -13.26 0.96 36.85
C ASP A 27 -11.95 0.35 37.40
N LEU A 28 -11.24 -0.45 36.60
CA LEU A 28 -9.97 -1.05 37.00
C LEU A 28 -8.77 -0.11 36.77
N PHE A 29 -8.95 0.91 35.93
CA PHE A 29 -7.92 1.85 35.54
C PHE A 29 -8.42 3.30 35.71
N PRO A 30 -8.54 3.80 36.94
CA PRO A 30 -9.09 5.13 37.21
C PRO A 30 -8.20 6.29 36.76
N ALA A 31 -6.90 6.05 36.54
CA ALA A 31 -5.94 7.04 36.03
C ALA A 31 -4.87 6.34 35.16
N PRO A 32 -5.22 5.87 33.96
CA PRO A 32 -4.27 5.19 33.10
C PRO A 32 -3.25 6.21 32.56
N PRO A 33 -1.95 5.88 32.53
CA PRO A 33 -0.90 6.79 32.02
C PRO A 33 -1.01 7.03 30.51
N VAL A 34 -1.70 6.15 29.78
CA VAL A 34 -2.03 6.30 28.36
C VAL A 34 -3.54 6.20 28.24
N THR A 35 -4.17 7.20 27.62
CA THR A 35 -5.61 7.19 27.37
C THR A 35 -5.96 6.26 26.21
N THR A 36 -7.18 5.74 26.21
CA THR A 36 -7.72 4.95 25.10
C THR A 36 -7.64 5.71 23.77
N GLU A 37 -7.96 7.01 23.79
CA GLU A 37 -7.94 7.85 22.59
C GLU A 37 -6.51 8.02 22.04
N ALA A 38 -5.52 8.23 22.90
CA ALA A 38 -4.14 8.36 22.49
C ALA A 38 -3.61 7.06 21.85
N LEU A 39 -3.96 5.91 22.45
CA LEU A 39 -3.55 4.60 21.91
C LEU A 39 -4.27 4.27 20.59
N ALA A 40 -5.57 4.58 20.49
CA ALA A 40 -6.33 4.41 19.26
C ALA A 40 -5.81 5.31 18.12
N ALA A 41 -5.44 6.57 18.42
CA ALA A 41 -4.83 7.48 17.45
C ALA A 41 -3.45 6.98 16.96
N ALA A 42 -2.65 6.41 17.85
CA ALA A 42 -1.37 5.80 17.49
C ALA A 42 -1.56 4.57 16.58
N LEU A 43 -2.56 3.73 16.86
CA LEU A 43 -2.93 2.60 16.01
C LEU A 43 -3.40 3.03 14.61
N ALA A 44 -4.22 4.08 14.54
CA ALA A 44 -4.69 4.64 13.27
C ALA A 44 -3.53 5.16 12.43
N THR A 45 -2.66 6.00 13.03
CA THR A 45 -1.45 6.53 12.37
C THR A 45 -0.56 5.40 11.84
N TYR A 46 -0.35 4.35 12.64
CA TYR A 46 0.43 3.19 12.21
C TYR A 46 -0.23 2.47 11.03
N THR A 47 -1.55 2.27 11.08
CA THR A 47 -2.30 1.58 10.01
C THR A 47 -2.22 2.35 8.70
N GLU A 48 -2.39 3.67 8.74
CA GLU A 48 -2.22 4.54 7.56
C GLU A 48 -0.81 4.43 6.98
N ALA A 49 0.23 4.44 7.82
CA ALA A 49 1.60 4.28 7.37
C ALA A 49 1.85 2.89 6.74
N ALA A 50 1.26 1.84 7.28
CA ALA A 50 1.36 0.48 6.74
C ALA A 50 0.65 0.37 5.38
N GLU A 51 -0.52 0.97 5.21
CA GLU A 51 -1.23 1.02 3.93
C GLU A 51 -0.44 1.78 2.87
N VAL A 52 0.14 2.93 3.22
CA VAL A 52 1.02 3.70 2.32
C VAL A 52 2.25 2.89 1.90
N ALA A 53 2.87 2.18 2.84
CA ALA A 53 4.02 1.33 2.54
C ALA A 53 3.64 0.19 1.57
N LEU A 54 2.48 -0.43 1.76
CA LEU A 54 1.98 -1.49 0.87
C LEU A 54 1.69 -0.94 -0.54
N GLU A 55 1.06 0.22 -0.64
CA GLU A 55 0.77 0.89 -1.92
C GLU A 55 2.07 1.21 -2.68
N LEU A 56 3.07 1.76 -2.00
CA LEU A 56 4.37 2.05 -2.61
C LEU A 56 5.11 0.77 -3.03
N HIS A 57 5.00 -0.30 -2.24
CA HIS A 57 5.55 -1.60 -2.60
C HIS A 57 4.91 -2.14 -3.87
N ALA A 58 3.58 -2.12 -3.96
CA ALA A 58 2.85 -2.55 -5.15
C ALA A 58 3.23 -1.72 -6.39
N GLN A 59 3.41 -0.41 -6.24
CA GLN A 59 3.89 0.45 -7.33
C GLN A 59 5.33 0.11 -7.76
N ALA A 60 6.22 -0.17 -6.81
CA ALA A 60 7.59 -0.57 -7.11
C ALA A 60 7.66 -1.92 -7.84
N GLU A 61 6.86 -2.90 -7.42
CA GLU A 61 6.75 -4.19 -8.11
C GLU A 61 6.21 -4.01 -9.53
N HIS A 62 5.16 -3.22 -9.71
CA HIS A 62 4.60 -2.93 -11.04
C HIS A 62 5.60 -2.20 -11.95
N ALA A 63 6.34 -1.23 -11.42
CA ALA A 63 7.39 -0.53 -12.17
C ALA A 63 8.53 -1.48 -12.58
N THR A 64 8.89 -2.42 -11.71
CA THR A 64 9.92 -3.44 -12.00
C THR A 64 9.44 -4.38 -13.11
N ALA A 65 8.20 -4.88 -13.01
CA ALA A 65 7.61 -5.71 -14.06
C ALA A 65 7.56 -4.99 -15.41
N THR A 66 7.14 -3.73 -15.44
CA THR A 66 7.11 -2.92 -16.68
C THR A 66 8.50 -2.74 -17.29
N LYS A 67 9.52 -2.49 -16.45
CA LYS A 67 10.92 -2.40 -16.88
C LYS A 67 11.41 -3.72 -17.47
N ASP A 68 11.08 -4.85 -16.83
CA ASP A 68 11.49 -6.17 -17.28
C ASP A 68 10.81 -6.56 -18.60
N GLU A 69 9.53 -6.24 -18.77
CA GLU A 69 8.83 -6.38 -20.06
C GLU A 69 9.48 -5.54 -21.16
N ALA A 70 9.80 -4.27 -20.90
CA ALA A 70 10.47 -3.41 -21.87
C ALA A 70 11.88 -3.93 -22.24
N LEU A 71 12.61 -4.48 -21.27
CA LEU A 71 13.92 -5.09 -21.50
C LEU A 71 13.81 -6.35 -22.35
N GLN A 72 12.76 -7.15 -22.13
CA GLN A 72 12.49 -8.33 -22.95
C GLN A 72 12.22 -7.94 -24.40
N VAL A 73 11.35 -6.94 -24.65
CA VAL A 73 11.09 -6.41 -26.00
C VAL A 73 12.38 -5.94 -26.67
N LEU A 74 13.20 -5.15 -25.97
CA LEU A 74 14.50 -4.70 -26.48
C LEU A 74 15.40 -5.88 -26.84
N THR A 75 15.44 -6.90 -25.98
CA THR A 75 16.28 -8.09 -26.20
C THR A 75 15.79 -8.88 -27.41
N ASP A 76 14.47 -9.05 -27.58
CA ASP A 76 13.87 -9.71 -28.72
C ASP A 76 14.15 -8.94 -30.04
N ASP A 77 14.03 -7.61 -30.04
CA ASP A 77 14.38 -6.76 -31.19
C ASP A 77 15.87 -6.89 -31.58
N MET A 78 16.77 -6.94 -30.58
CA MET A 78 18.20 -7.15 -30.83
C MET A 78 18.52 -8.53 -31.41
N LYS A 79 17.66 -9.52 -31.16
CA LYS A 79 17.87 -10.92 -31.57
C LYS A 79 17.22 -11.24 -32.90
N LEU A 80 16.30 -10.39 -33.39
CA LEU A 80 15.61 -10.59 -34.65
C LEU A 80 16.50 -10.18 -35.85
N PRO A 81 16.72 -11.05 -36.85
CA PRO A 81 17.39 -10.66 -38.09
C PRO A 81 16.52 -9.69 -38.90
N PRO A 82 17.11 -8.74 -39.66
CA PRO A 82 16.42 -7.62 -40.32
C PRO A 82 15.45 -8.00 -41.45
N CYS A 83 15.14 -9.28 -41.67
CA CYS A 83 14.35 -9.76 -42.79
C CYS A 83 12.94 -10.28 -42.43
N THR A 84 12.54 -10.26 -41.16
CA THR A 84 11.17 -10.63 -40.76
C THR A 84 10.47 -9.47 -40.05
N SER A 85 9.78 -8.62 -40.81
CA SER A 85 8.77 -7.74 -40.25
C SER A 85 7.54 -7.69 -41.14
N PRO A 86 6.41 -8.23 -40.65
CA PRO A 86 5.16 -7.48 -40.72
C PRO A 86 4.33 -7.53 -39.43
N TYR A 87 4.94 -7.54 -38.23
CA TYR A 87 4.19 -7.64 -36.95
C TYR A 87 4.53 -6.57 -35.91
N MET A 88 4.83 -5.36 -36.38
CA MET A 88 4.94 -4.15 -35.56
C MET A 88 3.54 -3.53 -35.27
N LEU A 89 2.53 -4.36 -34.94
CA LEU A 89 1.13 -3.93 -34.80
C LEU A 89 0.35 -4.53 -33.61
N SER A 90 0.99 -5.17 -32.63
CA SER A 90 0.29 -5.69 -31.44
C SER A 90 0.83 -5.24 -30.09
N PHE A 91 1.90 -4.44 -30.02
CA PHE A 91 2.42 -3.91 -28.75
C PHE A 91 1.91 -2.50 -28.44
N ALA A 92 0.67 -2.20 -28.82
CA ALA A 92 0.00 -0.93 -28.55
C ALA A 92 -1.35 -1.17 -27.86
N GLU A 93 -1.35 -1.84 -26.69
CA GLU A 93 -2.29 -1.63 -25.57
C GLU A 93 -2.07 -2.74 -24.52
N PRO A 94 -1.49 -2.39 -23.36
CA PRO A 94 -2.35 -2.43 -22.17
C PRO A 94 -2.19 -1.25 -21.21
N HIS A 95 -1.45 -0.19 -21.59
CA HIS A 95 -1.26 0.99 -20.73
C HIS A 95 -2.56 1.77 -20.42
N LEU A 96 -3.68 1.49 -21.11
CA LEU A 96 -4.93 2.25 -20.98
C LEU A 96 -6.08 1.53 -20.28
N ARG A 97 -5.85 0.41 -19.57
CA ARG A 97 -6.93 -0.22 -18.76
C ARG A 97 -6.86 0.00 -17.26
N LEU A 98 -5.74 0.45 -16.68
CA LEU A 98 -5.65 0.66 -15.23
C LEU A 98 -5.42 2.10 -14.77
N ALA A 99 -4.98 3.02 -15.64
CA ALA A 99 -4.74 4.41 -15.25
C ALA A 99 -6.02 5.25 -15.10
N THR A 100 -7.14 4.84 -15.73
CA THR A 100 -8.37 5.66 -15.73
C THR A 100 -9.24 5.48 -14.47
N LYS A 101 -8.93 4.54 -13.56
CA LYS A 101 -9.66 4.42 -12.29
C LYS A 101 -9.01 5.15 -11.11
N LEU A 102 -7.75 5.55 -11.19
CA LEU A 102 -7.07 6.21 -10.06
C LEU A 102 -7.07 7.75 -10.12
N ASN A 103 -7.47 8.36 -11.25
CA ASN A 103 -7.49 9.81 -11.37
C ASN A 103 -8.83 10.48 -10.98
N VAL A 104 -9.87 9.71 -10.62
CA VAL A 104 -11.15 10.27 -10.13
C VAL A 104 -11.10 10.66 -8.65
N VAL A 105 -10.17 10.11 -7.84
CA VAL A 105 -10.15 10.39 -6.40
C VAL A 105 -9.21 11.54 -6.02
N LYS A 106 -8.26 11.94 -6.88
CA LYS A 106 -7.18 12.89 -6.49
C LYS A 106 -7.36 14.35 -6.92
N SER A 107 -8.41 14.70 -7.69
CA SER A 107 -8.64 16.08 -8.20
C SER A 107 -10.02 16.66 -7.89
N GLY A 108 -10.60 16.33 -6.73
CA GLY A 108 -11.88 16.88 -6.26
C GLY A 108 -11.79 17.99 -5.21
N LYS A 109 -10.74 18.82 -5.22
CA LYS A 109 -10.72 20.13 -4.53
C LYS A 109 -10.71 21.18 -5.64
N VAL A 110 -11.79 21.91 -5.89
CA VAL A 110 -12.11 23.27 -5.39
C VAL A 110 -13.43 23.80 -6.02
N VAL A 111 -14.11 24.69 -5.27
CA VAL A 111 -14.93 25.87 -5.65
C VAL A 111 -16.36 25.79 -6.25
N HIS A 112 -17.31 26.19 -5.39
CA HIS A 112 -18.38 27.21 -5.55
C HIS A 112 -19.20 27.34 -6.85
N GLY A 113 -20.51 27.22 -6.67
CA GLY A 113 -21.58 27.94 -7.37
C GLY A 113 -22.72 28.17 -6.39
#